data_AF-A0A1L3GL06-F1
#
_entry.id   AF-A0A1L3GL06-F1
#
_cell.length_a   1.000
_cell.length_b   1.000
_cell.length_c   1.000
_cell.angle_alpha   90.00
_cell.angle_beta   90.00
_cell.angle_gamma   90.00
#
_symmetry.space_group_name_H-M   'P 1'
#
loop_
_entity.id
_entity.type
_entity.pdbx_description
1 polymer ?
#
loop_
_entity_poly.entity_id
_entity_poly.type
_entity_poly.pdbx_seq_one_letter_code
_entity_poly.pdbx_strand_id
1 'polypeptide(L)'
;MLRPHLALLLALAVLLSGCVSKAEYQRKSDEAAHLATAQSELERDYSQLLKQQQKLAQRYDQRGLELEEVNNANIGLRQDQLRAATDIERLEKVLSERSASAGAAMSEMRQTIDGLEETKRTLTAQLEKEQLARQARIAEMKTTYDQLVDKMESEIERGEITISKLQGKLTVNLVEKILFDSGQADLKNAGIQVLHRVGDILKEVTDKEIRVEGHTDNIPISPRLKKTFASNWELSTARATNVVRFLQQHKGIPGARLSVCGYGPYQPIASNETATGRAQNRRIQIVLVPAQTTP
;
A
#
# COMPACT_ATOMS: atom_id res chain seq x y z
N MET A 1 -55.63 -137.02 56.64
CA MET A 1 -56.22 -136.57 57.92
C MET A 1 -55.11 -135.98 58.78
N LEU A 2 -55.24 -134.70 59.18
CA LEU A 2 -54.79 -134.13 60.47
C LEU A 2 -53.26 -134.15 60.79
N ARG A 3 -52.58 -133.08 61.25
CA ARG A 3 -53.01 -132.15 62.31
C ARG A 3 -52.34 -130.76 62.30
N PRO A 4 -53.02 -129.79 62.95
CA PRO A 4 -52.65 -128.38 63.07
C PRO A 4 -51.88 -128.11 64.38
N HIS A 5 -50.56 -128.31 64.33
CA HIS A 5 -49.58 -127.68 65.24
C HIS A 5 -48.59 -126.79 64.44
N LEU A 6 -48.95 -126.35 63.24
CA LEU A 6 -49.66 -125.09 63.06
C LEU A 6 -49.25 -124.03 64.10
N ALA A 7 -48.72 -122.97 63.52
CA ALA A 7 -48.69 -121.60 64.01
C ALA A 7 -47.72 -121.25 65.13
N LEU A 8 -47.50 -122.07 66.18
CA LEU A 8 -46.72 -121.56 67.32
C LEU A 8 -45.20 -121.69 67.17
N LEU A 9 -44.68 -122.84 66.72
CA LEU A 9 -43.22 -123.03 66.60
C LEU A 9 -42.63 -122.33 65.37
N LEU A 10 -43.44 -122.17 64.32
CA LEU A 10 -43.08 -121.41 63.12
C LEU A 10 -42.99 -119.89 63.37
N ALA A 11 -43.57 -119.37 64.47
CA ALA A 11 -43.47 -117.96 64.86
C ALA A 11 -42.25 -117.66 65.76
N LEU A 12 -41.80 -118.64 66.57
CA LEU A 12 -40.62 -118.47 67.42
C LEU A 12 -39.31 -118.66 66.64
N ALA A 13 -39.33 -119.49 65.60
CA ALA A 13 -38.18 -119.77 64.72
C ALA A 13 -37.75 -118.57 63.84
N VAL A 14 -38.51 -117.48 63.81
CA VAL A 14 -38.17 -116.24 63.06
C VAL A 14 -37.60 -115.15 63.98
N LEU A 15 -37.73 -115.26 65.30
CA LEU A 15 -37.31 -114.23 66.27
C LEU A 15 -35.94 -114.48 66.94
N LEU A 16 -35.26 -115.61 66.66
CA LEU A 16 -34.06 -116.04 67.39
C LEU A 16 -32.80 -116.22 66.52
N SER A 17 -32.79 -115.79 65.26
CA SER A 17 -31.60 -115.86 64.36
C SER A 17 -30.80 -114.54 64.28
N GLY A 18 -30.93 -113.65 65.26
CA GLY A 18 -30.35 -112.30 65.26
C GLY A 18 -29.27 -111.97 66.30
N CYS A 19 -28.54 -112.94 66.88
CA CYS A 19 -27.52 -112.66 67.90
C CYS A 19 -26.09 -112.57 67.31
N VAL A 20 -25.48 -111.38 67.36
CA VAL A 20 -24.09 -111.07 66.96
C VAL A 20 -23.14 -111.12 68.18
N SER A 21 -21.87 -111.48 68.01
CA SER A 21 -20.89 -111.51 69.12
C SER A 21 -20.53 -110.10 69.63
N LYS A 22 -20.25 -109.95 70.94
CA LYS A 22 -19.89 -108.66 71.56
C LYS A 22 -18.67 -107.98 70.91
N ALA A 23 -17.69 -108.77 70.48
CA ALA A 23 -16.49 -108.27 69.81
C ALA A 23 -16.78 -107.77 68.39
N GLU A 24 -17.68 -108.42 67.64
CA GLU A 24 -18.15 -107.92 66.34
C GLU A 24 -18.99 -106.67 66.47
N TYR A 25 -19.85 -106.58 67.50
CA TYR A 25 -20.62 -105.36 67.79
C TYR A 25 -19.70 -104.16 68.08
N GLN A 26 -18.67 -104.34 68.92
CA GLN A 26 -17.71 -103.29 69.24
C GLN A 26 -16.91 -102.84 68.02
N ARG A 27 -16.39 -103.76 67.19
CA ARG A 27 -15.71 -103.41 65.94
C ARG A 27 -16.62 -102.63 64.99
N LYS A 28 -17.88 -103.05 64.83
CA LYS A 28 -18.85 -102.35 63.97
C LYS A 28 -19.24 -100.98 64.53
N SER A 29 -19.27 -100.81 65.85
CA SER A 29 -19.48 -99.52 66.50
C SER A 29 -18.30 -98.57 66.28
N ASP A 30 -17.06 -99.04 66.40
CA ASP A 30 -15.86 -98.24 66.15
C ASP A 30 -15.73 -97.87 64.67
N GLU A 31 -16.01 -98.82 63.77
CA GLU A 31 -16.09 -98.57 62.32
C GLU A 31 -17.17 -97.53 61.98
N ALA A 32 -18.35 -97.61 62.61
CA ALA A 32 -19.40 -96.60 62.44
C ALA A 32 -18.98 -95.22 62.98
N ALA A 33 -18.27 -95.14 64.11
CA ALA A 33 -17.75 -93.90 64.65
C ALA A 33 -16.68 -93.26 63.75
N HIS A 34 -15.78 -94.08 63.19
CA HIS A 34 -14.79 -93.65 62.22
C HIS A 34 -15.44 -93.16 60.92
N LEU A 35 -16.41 -93.91 60.38
CA LEU A 35 -17.15 -93.51 59.19
C LEU A 35 -17.94 -92.20 59.41
N ALA A 36 -18.53 -92.00 60.58
CA ALA A 36 -19.22 -90.75 60.92
C ALA A 36 -18.26 -89.55 60.98
N THR A 37 -17.04 -89.75 61.47
CA THR A 37 -16.01 -88.70 61.50
C THR A 37 -15.51 -88.38 60.08
N ALA A 38 -15.22 -89.40 59.29
CA ALA A 38 -14.82 -89.25 57.89
C ALA A 38 -15.92 -88.58 57.05
N GLN A 39 -17.19 -88.91 57.29
CA GLN A 39 -18.33 -88.24 56.66
C GLN A 39 -18.39 -86.76 57.04
N SER A 40 -18.20 -86.42 58.32
CA SER A 40 -18.20 -85.02 58.76
C SER A 40 -17.02 -84.23 58.18
N GLU A 41 -15.84 -84.83 58.06
CA GLU A 41 -14.68 -84.21 57.40
C GLU A 41 -14.94 -83.99 55.91
N LEU A 42 -15.48 -85.00 55.21
CA LEU A 42 -15.84 -84.89 53.80
C LEU A 42 -16.92 -83.80 53.57
N GLU A 43 -17.91 -83.70 54.43
CA GLU A 43 -18.93 -82.63 54.38
C GLU A 43 -18.31 -81.24 54.59
N ARG A 44 -17.32 -81.10 55.49
CA ARG A 44 -16.58 -79.85 55.68
C ARG A 44 -15.76 -79.50 54.43
N ASP A 45 -15.01 -80.45 53.89
CA ASP A 45 -14.17 -80.23 52.70
C ASP A 45 -15.03 -79.90 51.48
N TYR A 46 -16.15 -80.60 51.29
CA TYR A 46 -17.11 -80.29 50.24
C TYR A 46 -17.67 -78.86 50.40
N SER A 47 -18.03 -78.46 51.62
CA SER A 47 -18.50 -77.09 51.88
C SER A 47 -17.42 -76.03 51.62
N GLN A 48 -16.15 -76.32 51.91
CA GLN A 48 -15.03 -75.43 51.62
C GLN A 48 -14.78 -75.32 50.13
N LEU A 49 -14.80 -76.45 49.42
CA LEU A 49 -14.62 -76.51 47.97
C LEU A 49 -15.72 -75.73 47.24
N LEU A 50 -16.98 -75.87 47.66
CA LEU A 50 -18.10 -75.08 47.14
C LEU A 50 -17.88 -73.56 47.34
N LYS A 51 -17.41 -73.14 48.51
CA LYS A 51 -17.07 -71.72 48.78
C LYS A 51 -15.92 -71.23 47.89
N GLN A 52 -14.89 -72.05 47.67
CA GLN A 52 -13.79 -71.71 46.79
C GLN A 52 -14.26 -71.61 45.33
N GLN A 53 -15.09 -72.55 44.88
CA GLN A 53 -15.68 -72.53 43.53
C GLN A 53 -16.50 -71.26 43.31
N GLN A 54 -17.33 -70.86 44.28
CA GLN A 54 -18.12 -69.63 44.19
C GLN A 54 -17.23 -68.37 44.14
N LYS A 55 -16.20 -68.29 45.00
CA LYS A 55 -15.24 -67.17 44.97
C LYS A 55 -14.48 -67.10 43.64
N LEU A 56 -14.11 -68.25 43.10
CA LEU A 56 -13.42 -68.32 41.82
C LEU A 56 -14.33 -67.86 40.68
N ALA A 57 -15.60 -68.29 40.67
CA ALA A 57 -16.60 -67.82 39.71
C ALA A 57 -16.77 -66.29 39.77
N GLN A 58 -16.92 -65.71 40.97
CA GLN A 58 -17.00 -64.25 41.14
C GLN A 58 -15.76 -63.52 40.61
N ARG A 59 -14.55 -64.07 40.82
CA ARG A 59 -13.32 -63.48 40.27
C ARG A 59 -13.27 -63.58 38.75
N TYR A 60 -13.75 -64.67 38.16
CA TYR A 60 -13.85 -64.80 36.71
C TYR A 60 -14.81 -63.78 36.12
N ASP A 61 -15.98 -63.59 36.73
CA ASP A 61 -16.96 -62.59 36.28
C ASP A 61 -16.39 -61.18 36.39
N GLN A 62 -15.77 -60.84 37.54
CA GLN A 62 -15.12 -59.54 37.72
C GLN A 62 -14.01 -59.31 36.70
N ARG A 63 -13.17 -60.32 36.45
CA ARG A 63 -12.09 -60.21 35.47
C ARG A 63 -12.63 -60.07 34.04
N GLY A 64 -13.76 -60.70 33.74
CA GLY A 64 -14.48 -60.53 32.47
C GLY A 64 -14.92 -59.08 32.26
N LEU A 65 -15.52 -58.46 33.28
CA LEU A 65 -15.92 -57.04 33.24
C LEU A 65 -14.72 -56.10 33.09
N GLU A 66 -13.64 -56.32 33.85
CA GLU A 66 -12.40 -55.54 33.73
C GLU A 66 -11.79 -55.65 32.32
N LEU A 67 -11.79 -56.85 31.74
CA LEU A 67 -11.28 -57.06 30.38
C LEU A 67 -12.13 -56.35 29.33
N GLU A 68 -13.45 -56.35 29.49
CA GLU A 68 -14.36 -55.64 28.59
C GLU A 68 -14.16 -54.11 28.67
N GLU A 69 -14.04 -53.56 29.88
CA GLU A 69 -13.74 -52.14 30.10
C GLU A 69 -12.42 -51.72 29.45
N VAL A 70 -11.36 -52.49 29.70
CA VAL A 70 -10.03 -52.22 29.12
C VAL A 70 -10.05 -52.36 27.60
N ASN A 71 -10.80 -53.32 27.05
CA ASN A 71 -10.92 -53.49 25.60
C ASN A 71 -11.64 -52.29 24.96
N ASN A 72 -12.73 -51.82 25.57
CA ASN A 72 -13.47 -50.63 25.12
C ASN A 72 -12.59 -49.37 25.18
N ALA A 73 -11.83 -49.19 26.27
CA ALA A 73 -10.88 -48.09 26.40
C ALA A 73 -9.78 -48.14 25.33
N ASN A 74 -9.23 -49.33 25.05
CA ASN A 74 -8.23 -49.51 23.98
C ASN A 74 -8.77 -49.18 22.59
N ILE A 75 -10.03 -49.55 22.30
CA ILE A 75 -10.68 -49.20 21.04
C ILE A 75 -10.79 -47.67 20.90
N GLY A 76 -11.24 -46.99 21.95
CA GLY A 76 -11.32 -45.52 21.97
C GLY A 76 -9.96 -44.85 21.74
N LEU A 77 -8.93 -45.28 22.48
CA LEU A 77 -7.58 -44.75 22.33
C LEU A 77 -7.01 -44.95 20.92
N ARG A 78 -7.27 -46.11 20.29
CA ARG A 78 -6.85 -46.36 18.89
C ARG A 78 -7.56 -45.44 17.90
N GLN A 79 -8.84 -45.15 18.12
CA GLN A 79 -9.57 -44.20 17.28
C GLN A 79 -9.02 -42.78 17.42
N ASP A 80 -8.70 -42.35 18.65
CA ASP A 80 -8.13 -41.03 18.89
C ASP A 80 -6.72 -40.90 18.33
N GLN A 81 -5.90 -41.96 18.42
CA GLN A 81 -4.58 -42.01 17.77
C GLN A 81 -4.69 -41.87 16.26
N LEU A 82 -5.66 -42.53 15.62
CA LEU A 82 -5.87 -42.42 14.18
C LEU A 82 -6.30 -41.00 13.79
N ARG A 83 -7.21 -40.38 14.56
CA ARG A 83 -7.63 -38.98 14.35
C ARG A 83 -6.44 -38.02 14.47
N ALA A 84 -5.65 -38.16 15.53
CA ALA A 84 -4.46 -37.35 15.73
C ALA A 84 -3.44 -37.50 14.59
N ALA A 85 -3.23 -38.72 14.08
CA ALA A 85 -2.36 -38.96 12.94
C ALA A 85 -2.84 -38.23 11.67
N THR A 86 -4.15 -38.29 11.39
CA THR A 86 -4.74 -37.57 10.24
C THR A 86 -4.68 -36.05 10.39
N ASP A 87 -4.84 -35.54 11.61
CA ASP A 87 -4.73 -34.11 11.88
C ASP A 87 -3.29 -33.62 11.72
N ILE A 88 -2.29 -34.40 12.15
CA ILE A 88 -0.87 -34.09 11.94
C ILE A 88 -0.57 -34.00 10.44
N GLU A 89 -0.97 -34.98 9.64
CA GLU A 89 -0.75 -34.96 8.20
C GLU A 89 -1.39 -33.72 7.54
N ARG A 90 -2.61 -33.38 7.95
CA ARG A 90 -3.31 -32.18 7.47
C ARG A 90 -2.56 -30.90 7.86
N LEU A 91 -2.09 -30.80 9.10
CA LEU A 91 -1.37 -29.63 9.60
C LEU A 91 -0.03 -29.45 8.90
N GLU A 92 0.72 -30.53 8.68
CA GLU A 92 1.98 -30.51 7.93
C GLU A 92 1.77 -29.99 6.50
N LYS A 93 0.70 -30.44 5.83
CA LYS A 93 0.34 -29.93 4.50
C LYS A 93 0.04 -28.43 4.52
N VAL A 94 -0.79 -27.96 5.46
CA VAL A 94 -1.14 -26.54 5.57
C VAL A 94 0.09 -25.69 5.91
N LEU A 95 0.98 -26.18 6.76
CA LEU A 95 2.24 -25.48 7.09
C LEU A 95 3.18 -25.41 5.88
N SER A 96 3.28 -26.49 5.10
CA SER A 96 4.06 -26.50 3.86
C SER A 96 3.50 -25.51 2.83
N GLU A 97 2.18 -25.47 2.63
CA GLU A 97 1.54 -24.54 1.70
C GLU A 97 1.72 -23.08 2.15
N ARG A 98 1.54 -22.80 3.44
CA ARG A 98 1.73 -21.45 4.00
C ARG A 98 3.17 -20.99 3.94
N SER A 99 4.14 -21.86 4.24
CA SER A 99 5.56 -21.52 4.16
C SER A 99 5.99 -21.24 2.71
N ALA A 100 5.51 -22.03 1.74
CA ALA A 100 5.76 -21.78 0.33
C ALA A 100 5.15 -20.44 -0.13
N SER A 101 3.89 -20.16 0.25
CA SER A 101 3.23 -18.90 -0.07
C SER A 101 3.93 -17.69 0.57
N ALA A 102 4.38 -17.81 1.82
CA ALA A 102 5.15 -16.76 2.49
C ALA A 102 6.49 -16.51 1.80
N GLY A 103 7.19 -17.58 1.39
CA GLY A 103 8.43 -17.48 0.63
C GLY A 103 8.25 -16.78 -0.73
N ALA A 104 7.17 -17.11 -1.46
CA ALA A 104 6.84 -16.44 -2.71
C ALA A 104 6.56 -14.94 -2.51
N ALA A 105 5.74 -14.59 -1.51
CA ALA A 105 5.42 -13.19 -1.19
C ALA A 105 6.68 -12.39 -0.77
N MET A 106 7.59 -13.01 0.00
CA MET A 106 8.86 -12.39 0.36
C MET A 106 9.76 -12.15 -0.87
N SER A 107 9.79 -13.08 -1.82
CA SER A 107 10.55 -12.93 -3.06
C SER A 107 10.00 -11.79 -3.93
N GLU A 108 8.68 -11.69 -4.06
CA GLU A 108 8.02 -10.61 -4.80
C GLU A 108 8.25 -9.24 -4.14
N MET A 109 8.14 -9.18 -2.81
CA MET A 109 8.44 -7.96 -2.06
C MET A 109 9.88 -7.52 -2.27
N ARG A 110 10.83 -8.47 -2.27
CA ARG A 110 12.25 -8.17 -2.52
C ARG A 110 12.48 -7.60 -3.91
N GLN A 111 11.89 -8.19 -4.95
CA GLN A 111 11.96 -7.66 -6.31
C GLN A 111 11.38 -6.24 -6.42
N THR A 112 10.28 -5.98 -5.71
CA THR A 112 9.65 -4.65 -5.66
C THR A 112 10.55 -3.64 -4.98
N ILE A 113 11.19 -4.00 -3.86
CA ILE A 113 12.15 -3.15 -3.16
C ILE A 113 13.33 -2.81 -4.08
N ASP A 114 13.91 -3.80 -4.76
CA ASP A 114 15.04 -3.60 -5.67
C ASP A 114 14.66 -2.61 -6.82
N GLY A 115 13.47 -2.76 -7.42
CA GLY A 115 12.97 -1.85 -8.46
C GLY A 115 12.68 -0.43 -7.97
N LEU A 116 12.15 -0.28 -6.75
CA LEU A 116 11.93 1.02 -6.12
C LEU A 116 13.24 1.72 -5.78
N GLU A 117 14.26 0.99 -5.33
CA GLU A 117 15.59 1.54 -5.08
C GLU A 117 16.24 2.07 -6.36
N GLU A 118 16.12 1.34 -7.47
CA GLU A 118 16.61 1.80 -8.77
C GLU A 118 15.90 3.08 -9.22
N THR A 119 14.56 3.08 -9.17
CA THR A 119 13.75 4.25 -9.53
C THR A 119 14.11 5.47 -8.66
N LYS A 120 14.30 5.27 -7.35
CA LYS A 120 14.72 6.31 -6.43
C LYS A 120 16.07 6.89 -6.83
N ARG A 121 17.06 6.06 -7.16
CA ARG A 121 18.39 6.51 -7.59
C ARG A 121 18.32 7.35 -8.87
N THR A 122 17.50 6.93 -9.84
CA THR A 122 17.31 7.69 -11.09
C THR A 122 16.67 9.05 -10.83
N LEU A 123 15.61 9.09 -10.02
CA LEU A 123 14.91 10.33 -9.69
C LEU A 123 15.80 11.30 -8.90
N THR A 124 16.60 10.81 -7.95
CA THR A 124 17.54 11.66 -7.22
C THR A 124 18.59 12.29 -8.14
N ALA A 125 19.15 11.51 -9.07
CA ALA A 125 20.12 12.03 -10.03
C ALA A 125 19.49 13.07 -10.98
N GLN A 126 18.24 12.86 -11.42
CA GLN A 126 17.51 13.84 -12.22
C GLN A 126 17.21 15.12 -11.44
N LEU A 127 16.81 14.99 -10.17
CA LEU A 127 16.52 16.13 -9.31
C LEU A 127 17.77 16.99 -9.08
N GLU A 128 18.91 16.37 -8.78
CA GLU A 128 20.18 17.07 -8.61
C GLU A 128 20.59 17.82 -9.88
N LYS A 129 20.45 17.18 -11.05
CA LYS A 129 20.72 17.81 -12.34
C LYS A 129 19.81 19.01 -12.60
N GLU A 130 18.51 18.89 -12.35
CA GLU A 130 17.56 19.99 -12.52
C GLU A 130 17.78 21.13 -11.52
N GLN A 131 18.17 20.82 -10.28
CA GLN A 131 18.51 21.82 -9.27
C GLN A 131 19.74 22.63 -9.69
N LEU A 132 20.80 21.96 -10.15
CA LEU A 132 21.99 22.63 -10.67
C LEU A 132 21.66 23.49 -11.89
N ALA A 133 20.90 22.95 -12.85
CA ALA A 133 20.45 23.71 -14.03
C ALA A 133 19.58 24.92 -13.63
N ARG A 134 18.70 24.77 -12.64
CA ARG A 134 17.88 25.88 -12.11
C ARG A 134 18.73 26.94 -11.43
N GLN A 135 19.71 26.56 -10.61
CA GLN A 135 20.61 27.52 -9.97
C GLN A 135 21.44 28.29 -11.00
N ALA A 136 21.98 27.60 -12.00
CA ALA A 136 22.69 28.23 -13.11
C ALA A 136 21.80 29.23 -13.87
N ARG A 137 20.58 28.84 -14.23
CA ARG A 137 19.59 29.73 -14.88
C ARG A 137 19.29 30.98 -14.04
N ILE A 138 19.15 30.84 -12.72
CA ILE A 138 18.90 31.98 -11.82
C ILE A 138 20.13 32.89 -11.74
N ALA A 139 21.33 32.34 -11.63
CA ALA A 139 22.57 33.11 -11.58
C ALA A 139 22.79 33.90 -12.87
N GLU A 140 22.62 33.24 -14.03
CA GLU A 140 22.72 33.86 -15.35
C GLU A 140 21.70 34.99 -15.50
N MET A 141 20.42 34.73 -15.18
CA MET A 141 19.37 35.76 -15.23
C MET A 141 19.65 36.93 -14.29
N LYS A 142 20.25 36.68 -13.12
CA LYS A 142 20.67 37.75 -12.21
C LYS A 142 21.75 38.61 -12.87
N THR A 143 22.79 37.98 -13.44
CA THR A 143 23.87 38.69 -14.15
C THR A 143 23.32 39.53 -15.31
N THR A 144 22.45 38.96 -16.16
CA THR A 144 21.86 39.73 -17.27
C THR A 144 21.03 40.91 -16.75
N TYR A 145 20.26 40.73 -15.69
CA TYR A 145 19.50 41.84 -15.10
C TYR A 145 20.40 42.94 -14.56
N ASP A 146 21.44 42.58 -13.79
CA ASP A 146 22.36 43.57 -13.21
C ASP A 146 23.02 44.37 -14.34
N GLN A 147 23.46 43.70 -15.42
CA GLN A 147 23.99 44.35 -16.62
C GLN A 147 23.00 45.27 -17.35
N LEU A 148 21.72 44.88 -17.44
CA LEU A 148 20.70 45.73 -18.07
C LEU A 148 20.40 46.95 -17.20
N VAL A 149 20.31 46.79 -15.87
CA VAL A 149 20.08 47.90 -14.95
C VAL A 149 21.25 48.89 -15.04
N ASP A 150 22.49 48.42 -14.99
CA ASP A 150 23.67 49.27 -15.08
C ASP A 150 23.74 50.04 -16.41
N LYS A 151 23.44 49.37 -17.54
CA LYS A 151 23.47 50.01 -18.86
C LYS A 151 22.30 50.95 -19.13
N MET A 152 21.19 50.78 -18.41
CA MET A 152 19.96 51.55 -18.64
C MET A 152 19.59 52.46 -17.45
N GLU A 153 20.52 52.69 -16.52
CA GLU A 153 20.31 53.48 -15.31
C GLU A 153 19.72 54.85 -15.64
N SER A 154 20.27 55.52 -16.65
CA SER A 154 19.83 56.86 -17.06
C SER A 154 18.38 56.90 -17.55
N GLU A 155 17.92 55.87 -18.27
CA GLU A 155 16.55 55.74 -18.77
C GLU A 155 15.58 55.41 -17.63
N ILE A 156 16.02 54.62 -16.65
CA ILE A 156 15.25 54.27 -15.45
C ILE A 156 15.03 55.53 -14.62
N GLU A 157 16.09 56.32 -14.38
CA GLU A 157 16.00 57.59 -13.63
C GLU A 157 15.06 58.61 -14.29
N ARG A 158 15.07 58.67 -15.64
CA ARG A 158 14.13 59.52 -16.41
C ARG A 158 12.69 58.98 -16.42
N GLY A 159 12.45 57.79 -15.85
CA GLY A 159 11.14 57.13 -15.85
C GLY A 159 10.67 56.69 -17.24
N GLU A 160 11.61 56.52 -18.17
CA GLU A 160 11.31 56.12 -19.55
C GLU A 160 11.07 54.61 -19.65
N ILE A 161 11.74 53.84 -18.80
CA ILE A 161 11.70 52.39 -18.77
C ILE A 161 11.62 51.86 -17.32
N THR A 162 11.17 50.62 -17.18
CA THR A 162 11.36 49.85 -15.93
C THR A 162 11.76 48.42 -16.25
N ILE A 163 12.67 47.85 -15.45
CA ILE A 163 13.12 46.46 -15.63
C ILE A 163 12.52 45.61 -14.51
N SER A 164 11.96 44.45 -14.86
CA SER A 164 11.39 43.52 -13.88
C SER A 164 11.78 42.07 -14.15
N LYS A 165 11.87 41.29 -13.06
CA LYS A 165 12.02 39.83 -13.08
C LYS A 165 10.67 39.23 -12.71
N LEU A 166 9.90 38.75 -13.69
CA LEU A 166 8.60 38.12 -13.42
C LEU A 166 8.59 36.70 -14.00
N GLN A 167 8.25 35.71 -13.17
CA GLN A 167 8.10 34.30 -13.58
C GLN A 167 9.30 33.72 -14.34
N GLY A 168 10.53 34.11 -13.95
CA GLY A 168 11.75 33.65 -14.62
C GLY A 168 12.03 34.28 -15.98
N LYS A 169 11.34 35.39 -16.31
CA LYS A 169 11.60 36.20 -17.50
C LYS A 169 12.09 37.59 -17.10
N LEU A 170 13.02 38.11 -17.89
CA LEU A 170 13.55 39.46 -17.76
C LEU A 170 12.81 40.37 -18.73
N THR A 171 12.15 41.39 -18.21
CA THR A 171 11.27 42.26 -18.99
C THR A 171 11.69 43.71 -18.86
N VAL A 172 11.88 44.38 -19.99
CA VAL A 172 12.06 45.83 -20.09
C VAL A 172 10.71 46.44 -20.51
N ASN A 173 10.08 47.20 -19.63
CA ASN A 173 8.81 47.86 -19.88
C ASN A 173 9.07 49.29 -20.35
N LEU A 174 8.45 49.66 -21.46
CA LEU A 174 8.46 51.01 -22.01
C LEU A 174 7.04 51.58 -21.96
N VAL A 175 6.92 52.81 -21.47
CA VAL A 175 5.62 53.47 -21.38
C VAL A 175 5.13 53.86 -22.78
N GLU A 176 3.91 53.47 -23.14
CA GLU A 176 3.32 53.74 -24.46
C GLU A 176 3.35 55.23 -24.81
N LYS A 177 3.04 56.11 -23.84
CA LYS A 177 3.03 57.57 -24.02
C LYS A 177 4.35 58.16 -24.49
N ILE A 178 5.46 57.43 -24.34
CA ILE A 178 6.80 57.86 -24.77
C ILE A 178 7.08 57.39 -26.19
N LEU A 179 6.53 56.24 -26.58
CA LEU A 179 6.75 55.60 -27.87
C LEU A 179 5.79 56.08 -28.96
N PHE A 180 4.54 56.36 -28.60
CA PHE A 180 3.47 56.65 -29.56
C PHE A 180 2.65 57.86 -29.14
N ASP A 181 2.05 58.52 -30.13
CA ASP A 181 0.96 59.47 -29.88
C ASP A 181 -0.36 58.71 -29.65
N SER A 182 -1.33 59.39 -29.02
CA SER A 182 -2.62 58.78 -28.68
C SER A 182 -3.32 58.23 -29.93
N GLY A 183 -3.62 56.93 -29.91
CA GLY A 183 -4.25 56.22 -31.02
C GLY A 183 -3.34 56.00 -32.24
N GLN A 184 -2.06 56.35 -32.20
CA GLN A 184 -1.14 56.06 -33.30
C GLN A 184 -0.30 54.81 -33.01
N ALA A 185 0.11 54.13 -34.08
CA ALA A 185 1.07 53.03 -34.01
C ALA A 185 2.47 53.45 -34.49
N ASP A 186 2.61 54.61 -35.13
CA ASP A 186 3.90 55.12 -35.59
C ASP A 186 4.72 55.66 -34.43
N LEU A 187 6.02 55.36 -34.45
CA LEU A 187 6.96 55.76 -33.41
C LEU A 187 7.22 57.27 -33.50
N LYS A 188 7.05 57.99 -32.39
CA LYS A 188 7.44 59.41 -32.32
C LYS A 188 8.94 59.57 -32.08
N ASN A 189 9.47 60.76 -32.40
CA ASN A 189 10.90 61.08 -32.26
C ASN A 189 11.47 60.78 -30.86
N ALA A 190 10.72 61.11 -29.79
CA ALA A 190 11.13 60.79 -28.43
C ALA A 190 11.23 59.27 -28.19
N GLY A 191 10.26 58.51 -28.72
CA GLY A 191 10.25 57.05 -28.65
C GLY A 191 11.40 56.42 -29.42
N ILE A 192 11.71 56.96 -30.61
CA ILE A 192 12.85 56.56 -31.42
C ILE A 192 14.15 56.73 -30.65
N GLN A 193 14.36 57.85 -29.94
CA GLN A 193 15.55 58.07 -29.13
C GLN A 193 15.69 57.06 -27.97
N VAL A 194 14.59 56.75 -27.27
CA VAL A 194 14.60 55.72 -26.22
C VAL A 194 14.89 54.35 -26.81
N LEU A 195 14.22 53.98 -27.91
CA LEU A 195 14.49 52.72 -28.61
C LEU A 195 15.89 52.66 -29.19
N HIS A 196 16.53 53.80 -29.50
CA HIS A 196 17.92 53.79 -29.88
C HIS A 196 18.79 53.26 -28.74
N ARG A 197 18.67 53.84 -27.55
CA ARG A 197 19.47 53.45 -26.38
C ARG A 197 19.17 52.02 -25.93
N VAL A 198 17.89 51.69 -25.82
CA VAL A 198 17.41 50.34 -25.48
C VAL A 198 17.93 49.32 -26.49
N GLY A 199 17.83 49.63 -27.78
CA GLY A 199 18.23 48.74 -28.85
C GLY A 199 19.74 48.49 -28.95
N ASP A 200 20.58 49.47 -28.58
CA ASP A 200 22.05 49.26 -28.49
C ASP A 200 22.40 48.24 -27.42
N ILE A 201 21.72 48.31 -26.27
CA ILE A 201 21.94 47.40 -25.14
C ILE A 201 21.40 46.00 -25.48
N LEU A 202 20.21 45.91 -26.08
CA LEU A 202 19.61 44.63 -26.48
C LEU A 202 20.41 43.92 -27.59
N LYS A 203 21.15 44.65 -28.41
CA LYS A 203 22.02 44.07 -29.44
C LYS A 203 23.17 43.27 -28.83
N GLU A 204 23.68 43.69 -27.67
CA GLU A 204 24.78 43.05 -26.96
C GLU A 204 24.36 41.76 -26.24
N VAL A 205 23.09 41.65 -25.85
CA VAL A 205 22.51 40.41 -25.31
C VAL A 205 22.29 39.46 -26.48
N THR A 206 23.21 38.55 -26.78
CA THR A 206 23.19 37.70 -27.99
C THR A 206 22.64 36.29 -27.76
N ASP A 207 22.57 35.87 -26.50
CA ASP A 207 22.19 34.54 -26.01
C ASP A 207 20.69 34.41 -25.69
N LYS A 208 19.91 35.44 -25.99
CA LYS A 208 18.46 35.51 -25.75
C LYS A 208 17.71 35.92 -27.01
N GLU A 209 16.49 35.42 -27.13
CA GLU A 209 15.51 35.93 -28.07
C GLU A 209 14.77 37.12 -27.45
N ILE A 210 14.32 38.03 -28.31
CA ILE A 210 13.65 39.27 -27.92
C ILE A 210 12.22 39.19 -28.41
N ARG A 211 11.29 39.10 -27.46
CA ARG A 211 9.86 39.15 -27.75
C ARG A 211 9.30 40.51 -27.36
N VAL A 212 8.70 41.20 -28.31
CA VAL A 212 8.05 42.48 -28.05
C VAL A 212 6.55 42.26 -27.91
N GLU A 213 6.02 42.65 -26.76
CA GLU A 213 4.65 42.45 -26.35
C GLU A 213 3.91 43.79 -26.24
N GLY A 214 2.82 43.94 -26.97
CA GLY A 214 1.98 45.14 -26.95
C GLY A 214 0.77 44.97 -26.03
N HIS A 215 0.51 45.99 -25.20
CA HIS A 215 -0.64 46.01 -24.29
C HIS A 215 -1.39 47.34 -24.37
N THR A 216 -2.70 47.28 -24.17
CA THR A 216 -3.58 48.46 -24.06
C THR A 216 -4.29 48.48 -22.71
N ASP A 217 -4.98 49.57 -22.42
CA ASP A 217 -6.03 49.55 -21.39
C ASP A 217 -7.33 48.98 -21.95
N ASN A 218 -8.36 48.91 -21.11
CA ASN A 218 -9.68 48.42 -21.47
C ASN A 218 -10.57 49.45 -22.21
N ILE A 219 -10.07 50.65 -22.52
CA ILE A 219 -10.88 51.66 -23.19
C ILE A 219 -10.98 51.29 -24.67
N PRO A 220 -12.20 51.18 -25.23
CA PRO A 220 -12.37 50.88 -26.65
C PRO A 220 -11.71 51.95 -27.52
N ILE A 221 -11.05 51.52 -28.60
CA ILE A 221 -10.50 52.45 -29.59
C ILE A 221 -11.58 53.34 -30.19
N SER A 222 -11.21 54.58 -30.52
CA SER A 222 -12.16 55.57 -31.05
C SER A 222 -12.75 55.12 -32.41
N PRO A 223 -13.96 55.58 -32.78
CA PRO A 223 -14.58 55.24 -34.06
C PRO A 223 -13.73 55.60 -35.28
N ARG A 224 -12.91 56.65 -35.17
CA ARG A 224 -11.95 57.04 -36.22
C ARG A 224 -10.85 55.99 -36.38
N LEU A 225 -10.31 55.48 -35.26
CA LEU A 225 -9.25 54.50 -35.25
C LEU A 225 -9.71 53.11 -35.72
N LYS A 226 -10.99 52.79 -35.51
CA LYS A 226 -11.62 51.54 -35.99
C LYS A 226 -11.49 51.31 -37.49
N LYS A 227 -11.28 52.38 -38.28
CA LYS A 227 -11.02 52.30 -39.72
C LYS A 227 -9.64 51.73 -40.05
N THR A 228 -8.68 51.83 -39.12
CA THR A 228 -7.29 51.41 -39.30
C THR A 228 -6.97 50.16 -38.48
N PHE A 229 -7.43 50.10 -37.24
CA PHE A 229 -7.26 48.96 -36.33
C PHE A 229 -8.65 48.50 -35.89
N ALA A 230 -9.02 47.24 -36.07
CA ALA A 230 -10.37 46.78 -35.74
C ALA A 230 -10.68 46.85 -34.23
N SER A 231 -9.66 46.61 -33.39
CA SER A 231 -9.75 46.62 -31.93
C SER A 231 -8.40 46.95 -31.28
N ASN A 232 -8.37 46.88 -29.94
CA ASN A 232 -7.13 46.97 -29.17
C ASN A 232 -6.15 45.81 -29.44
N TRP A 233 -6.60 44.67 -29.97
CA TRP A 233 -5.72 43.60 -30.42
C TRP A 233 -4.83 44.05 -31.59
N GLU A 234 -5.43 44.60 -32.64
CA GLU A 234 -4.70 45.06 -33.82
C GLU A 234 -3.80 46.25 -33.47
N LEU A 235 -4.28 47.19 -32.65
CA LEU A 235 -3.48 48.35 -32.23
C LEU A 235 -2.24 47.91 -31.43
N SER A 236 -2.42 47.04 -30.44
CA SER A 236 -1.30 46.56 -29.61
C SER A 236 -0.28 45.76 -30.43
N THR A 237 -0.75 44.88 -31.31
CA THR A 237 0.10 44.08 -32.20
C THR A 237 0.85 44.95 -33.21
N ALA A 238 0.19 45.95 -33.80
CA ALA A 238 0.81 46.88 -34.75
C ALA A 238 1.93 47.71 -34.08
N ARG A 239 1.69 48.20 -32.87
CA ARG A 239 2.70 48.93 -32.09
C ARG A 239 3.91 48.06 -31.77
N ALA A 240 3.69 46.85 -31.29
CA ALA A 240 4.77 45.90 -31.03
C ALA A 240 5.54 45.53 -32.32
N THR A 241 4.85 45.38 -33.45
CA THR A 241 5.45 45.16 -34.76
C THR A 241 6.35 46.33 -35.19
N ASN A 242 5.91 47.57 -34.98
CA ASN A 242 6.71 48.76 -35.33
C ASN A 242 7.98 48.86 -34.49
N VAL A 243 7.91 48.48 -33.20
CA VAL A 243 9.11 48.38 -32.35
C VAL A 243 10.06 47.29 -32.86
N VAL A 244 9.56 46.10 -33.21
CA VAL A 244 10.39 45.02 -33.77
C VAL A 244 11.05 45.44 -35.09
N ARG A 245 10.29 46.06 -36.00
CA ARG A 245 10.84 46.58 -37.26
C ARG A 245 11.93 47.62 -37.00
N PHE A 246 11.74 48.50 -36.02
CA PHE A 246 12.76 49.47 -35.64
C PHE A 246 14.04 48.78 -35.14
N LEU A 247 13.91 47.82 -34.22
CA LEU A 247 15.06 47.05 -33.69
C LEU A 247 15.79 46.27 -34.80
N GLN A 248 15.05 45.72 -35.76
CA GLN A 248 15.65 45.02 -36.89
C GLN A 248 16.39 45.98 -37.82
N GLN A 249 15.72 47.03 -38.29
CA GLN A 249 16.21 47.89 -39.37
C GLN A 249 17.25 48.90 -38.91
N HIS A 250 17.08 49.48 -37.72
CA HIS A 250 17.95 50.55 -37.22
C HIS A 250 19.01 50.07 -36.24
N LYS A 251 18.80 48.91 -35.59
CA LYS A 251 19.77 48.33 -34.65
C LYS A 251 20.46 47.09 -35.18
N GLY A 252 19.96 46.52 -36.27
CA GLY A 252 20.56 45.35 -36.91
C GLY A 252 20.39 44.08 -36.08
N ILE A 253 19.37 44.00 -35.24
CA ILE A 253 19.05 42.77 -34.52
C ILE A 253 18.48 41.77 -35.53
N PRO A 254 19.03 40.55 -35.66
CA PRO A 254 18.54 39.56 -36.62
C PRO A 254 17.06 39.25 -36.41
N GLY A 255 16.28 39.25 -37.50
CA GLY A 255 14.85 38.95 -37.44
C GLY A 255 14.52 37.58 -36.83
N ALA A 256 15.42 36.60 -36.99
CA ALA A 256 15.30 35.28 -36.37
C ALA A 256 15.30 35.31 -34.83
N ARG A 257 15.79 36.40 -34.23
CA ARG A 257 15.80 36.62 -32.77
C ARG A 257 14.63 37.46 -32.29
N LEU A 258 13.77 37.93 -33.19
CA LEU A 258 12.69 38.87 -32.88
C LEU A 258 11.34 38.18 -33.03
N SER A 259 10.47 38.34 -32.03
CA SER A 259 9.08 37.92 -32.11
C SER A 259 8.14 39.01 -31.61
N VAL A 260 6.90 39.00 -32.09
CA VAL A 260 5.86 39.97 -31.74
C VAL A 260 4.68 39.23 -31.12
N CYS A 261 4.16 39.78 -30.02
CA CYS A 261 2.85 39.42 -29.49
C CYS A 261 2.02 40.68 -29.22
N GLY A 262 0.73 40.65 -29.52
CA GLY A 262 -0.21 41.66 -29.01
C GLY A 262 -1.16 40.97 -28.04
N TYR A 263 -1.37 41.56 -26.87
CA TYR A 263 -2.30 41.04 -25.86
C TYR A 263 -3.55 41.91 -25.67
N GLY A 264 -3.62 43.07 -26.34
CA GLY A 264 -4.67 44.05 -26.15
C GLY A 264 -4.87 44.38 -24.65
N PRO A 265 -6.12 44.41 -24.15
CA PRO A 265 -6.42 44.74 -22.75
C PRO A 265 -6.33 43.56 -21.77
N TYR A 266 -6.02 42.34 -22.24
CA TYR A 266 -6.28 41.10 -21.48
C TYR A 266 -5.16 40.68 -20.54
N GLN A 267 -4.05 41.43 -20.50
CA GLN A 267 -2.98 41.26 -19.52
C GLN A 267 -2.68 42.59 -18.79
N PRO A 268 -3.63 43.08 -17.97
CA PRO A 268 -3.42 44.29 -17.19
C PRO A 268 -2.42 44.02 -16.06
N ILE A 269 -1.57 45.00 -15.78
CA ILE A 269 -0.64 45.00 -14.64
C ILE A 269 -1.11 45.92 -13.51
N ALA A 270 -2.16 46.70 -13.76
CA ALA A 270 -2.78 47.60 -12.80
C ALA A 270 -4.30 47.70 -13.05
N SER A 271 -5.05 48.25 -12.08
CA SER A 271 -6.49 48.42 -12.21
C SER A 271 -6.84 49.36 -13.38
N ASN A 272 -7.75 48.91 -14.25
CA ASN A 272 -8.28 49.73 -15.34
C ASN A 272 -9.30 50.80 -14.88
N GLU A 273 -9.69 50.78 -13.61
CA GLU A 273 -10.66 51.72 -13.05
C GLU A 273 -10.05 53.12 -12.87
N THR A 274 -8.75 53.20 -12.58
CA THR A 274 -8.04 54.46 -12.35
C THR A 274 -7.30 54.93 -13.61
N ALA A 275 -7.17 56.25 -13.79
CA ALA A 275 -6.40 56.82 -14.90
C ALA A 275 -4.92 56.39 -14.84
N THR A 276 -4.35 56.35 -13.64
CA THR A 276 -2.98 55.90 -13.39
C THR A 276 -2.79 54.43 -13.78
N GLY A 277 -3.68 53.54 -13.36
CA GLY A 277 -3.58 52.12 -13.70
C GLY A 277 -3.80 51.85 -15.20
N ARG A 278 -4.70 52.58 -15.87
CA ARG A 278 -4.81 52.54 -17.34
C ARG A 278 -3.52 52.98 -18.02
N ALA A 279 -2.87 54.04 -17.54
CA ALA A 279 -1.59 54.50 -18.08
C ALA A 279 -0.46 53.46 -17.91
N GLN A 280 -0.47 52.67 -16.84
CA GLN A 280 0.45 51.56 -16.65
C GLN A 280 0.13 50.37 -17.57
N ASN A 281 -1.15 50.11 -17.83
CA ASN A 281 -1.57 49.02 -18.72
C ASN A 281 -1.18 49.27 -20.18
N ARG A 282 -1.20 50.54 -20.64
CA ARG A 282 -0.72 50.91 -21.98
C ARG A 282 0.81 50.94 -22.01
N ARG A 283 1.41 49.86 -22.50
CA ARG A 283 2.87 49.66 -22.49
C ARG A 283 3.32 48.76 -23.62
N ILE A 284 4.61 48.87 -23.94
CA ILE A 284 5.35 47.85 -24.68
C ILE A 284 6.26 47.14 -23.70
N GLN A 285 6.22 45.80 -23.68
CA GLN A 285 7.15 44.99 -22.93
C GLN A 285 8.14 44.34 -23.90
N ILE A 286 9.42 44.49 -23.66
CA ILE A 286 10.46 43.73 -24.35
C ILE A 286 10.90 42.63 -23.39
N VAL A 287 10.54 41.40 -23.72
CA VAL A 287 10.79 40.21 -22.91
C VAL A 287 11.98 39.47 -23.49
N LEU A 288 13.01 39.28 -22.69
CA LEU A 288 14.12 38.40 -23.01
C LEU A 288 13.72 36.97 -22.68
N VAL A 289 13.62 36.14 -23.72
CA VAL A 289 13.30 34.72 -23.59
C VAL A 289 14.55 33.89 -23.89
N PRO A 290 14.72 32.71 -23.26
CA PRO A 290 15.78 31.79 -23.65
C PRO A 290 15.73 31.55 -25.15
N ALA A 291 16.87 31.63 -25.84
CA ALA A 291 16.93 31.29 -27.25
C ALA A 291 16.39 29.87 -27.44
N GLN A 292 15.46 29.68 -28.37
CA GLN A 292 14.96 28.35 -28.66
C GLN A 292 16.11 27.54 -29.25
N THR A 293 16.65 26.60 -28.48
CA THR A 293 17.39 25.49 -29.06
C THR A 293 16.38 24.68 -29.85
N THR A 294 16.22 25.02 -31.14
CA THR A 294 15.51 24.13 -32.05
C THR A 294 16.25 22.78 -32.01
N PRO A 295 15.58 21.66 -31.72
CA PRO A 295 16.21 20.35 -31.73
C PRO A 295 16.76 20.00 -33.11
#